data_AF-A0A5D0WRP3-F1
#
_entry.id   AF-A0A5D0WRP3-F1
#
_cell.length_a   1.000
_cell.length_b   1.000
_cell.length_c   1.000
_cell.angle_alpha   90.00
_cell.angle_beta   90.00
_cell.angle_gamma   90.00
#
_symmetry.space_group_name_H-M   'P 1'
#
loop_
_entity.id
_entity.type
_entity.pdbx_description
1 polymer ?
#
loop_
_entity_poly.entity_id
_entity_poly.type
_entity_poly.pdbx_seq_one_letter_code
_entity_poly.pdbx_strand_id
1 'polypeptide(L)' 'MPEPLARASLDVAVGVKRGGWDLSLSLRNALDTHHPEQVLATSLDARQVFAPRPRTLGLEVGVAFQGFCCR' A
#
# COMPACT_ATOMS: atom_id res chain seq x y z
N MET A 1 26.99 15.27 -8.68
CA MET A 1 25.53 15.10 -8.84
C MET A 1 25.07 14.24 -7.67
N PRO A 2 24.22 14.69 -6.72
CA PRO A 2 23.80 13.81 -5.64
C PRO A 2 22.72 12.84 -6.13
N GLU A 3 22.83 11.62 -5.65
CA GLU A 3 22.14 10.39 -6.05
C GLU A 3 20.61 10.43 -5.80
N PRO A 4 19.81 9.59 -6.50
CA PRO A 4 18.37 9.49 -6.21
C PRO A 4 18.18 8.80 -4.85
N LEU A 5 17.90 9.60 -3.81
CA LEU A 5 17.42 9.12 -2.51
C LEU A 5 15.96 8.64 -2.61
N ALA A 6 15.67 7.70 -3.50
CA ALA A 6 14.47 6.89 -3.45
C ALA A 6 14.74 5.71 -2.52
N ARG A 7 14.69 5.94 -1.20
CA ARG A 7 14.74 4.83 -0.23
C ARG A 7 13.45 4.03 -0.37
N ALA A 8 13.59 2.73 -0.64
CA ALA A 8 12.50 1.82 -0.92
C ALA A 8 11.53 1.71 0.27
N SER A 9 10.25 1.99 0.03
CA SER A 9 9.16 1.57 0.93
C SER A 9 8.97 0.05 0.79
N LEU A 10 8.96 -0.68 1.90
CA LEU A 10 8.68 -2.11 1.90
C LEU A 10 7.21 -2.36 2.19
N ASP A 11 6.51 -2.99 1.25
CA ASP A 11 5.15 -3.49 1.43
C ASP A 11 5.19 -5.01 1.52
N VAL A 12 4.55 -5.57 2.55
CA VAL A 12 4.48 -7.02 2.80
C VAL A 12 3.02 -7.44 2.83
N ALA A 13 2.68 -8.53 2.15
CA ALA A 13 1.36 -9.14 2.24
C ALA A 13 1.49 -10.65 2.42
N VAL A 14 0.65 -11.21 3.28
CA VAL A 14 0.53 -12.65 3.50
C VAL A 14 -0.95 -13.02 3.47
N GLY A 15 -1.28 -14.11 2.80
CA GLY A 15 -2.67 -14.55 2.70
C GLY A 15 -2.82 -16.06 2.65
N VAL A 16 -3.98 -16.53 3.07
CA VAL A 16 -4.39 -17.94 3.05
C VAL A 16 -5.72 -18.05 2.32
N LYS A 17 -5.78 -18.97 1.36
CA LYS A 17 -7.02 -19.34 0.67
C LYS A 17 -7.47 -20.73 1.10
N ARG A 18 -8.71 -20.86 1.55
CA ARG A 18 -9.29 -22.16 1.95
C ARG A 18 -10.78 -22.21 1.68
N GLY A 19 -11.22 -23.16 0.85
CA GLY A 19 -12.64 -23.50 0.69
C GLY A 19 -13.54 -22.32 0.28
N GLY A 20 -13.09 -21.50 -0.67
CA GLY A 20 -13.81 -20.30 -1.10
C GLY A 20 -13.54 -19.07 -0.24
N TRP A 21 -12.87 -19.20 0.91
CA TRP A 21 -12.45 -18.07 1.74
C TRP A 21 -11.04 -17.62 1.37
N ASP A 22 -10.84 -16.31 1.37
CA ASP A 22 -9.55 -15.65 1.19
C ASP A 22 -9.32 -14.72 2.39
N LEU A 23 -8.24 -14.92 3.14
CA LEU A 23 -7.86 -14.07 4.25
C LEU A 23 -6.47 -13.52 3.94
N SER A 24 -6.35 -12.19 3.85
CA SER A 24 -5.08 -11.52 3.55
C SER A 24 -4.77 -10.42 4.55
N LEU A 25 -3.56 -10.43 5.08
CA LEU A 25 -3.01 -9.38 5.92
C LEU A 25 -1.92 -8.65 5.14
N SER A 26 -2.02 -7.33 5.07
CA SER A 26 -1.04 -6.46 4.42
C SER A 26 -0.45 -5.46 5.42
N LEU A 27 0.84 -5.19 5.27
CA LEU A 27 1.56 -4.15 5.96
C LEU A 27 2.23 -3.26 4.90
N ARG A 28 1.76 -2.03 4.80
CA ARG A 28 2.32 -1.00 3.91
C ARG A 28 3.28 -0.12 4.69
N ASN A 29 4.35 0.30 4.01
CA ASN A 29 5.43 1.09 4.62
C ASN A 29 5.96 0.42 5.90
N ALA A 30 6.34 -0.85 5.82
CA ALA A 30 6.80 -1.66 6.96
C ALA A 30 8.04 -1.07 7.67
N LEU A 31 8.84 -0.29 6.93
CA LEU A 31 10.04 0.38 7.42
C LEU A 31 9.76 1.79 7.97
N ASP A 32 8.49 2.23 7.98
CA ASP A 32 8.03 3.54 8.45
C ASP A 32 8.86 4.71 7.88
N THR A 33 9.12 4.63 6.58
CA THR A 33 9.89 5.66 5.89
C THR A 33 9.02 6.89 5.66
N HIS A 34 9.42 8.02 6.25
CA HIS A 34 8.77 9.32 6.07
C HIS A 34 9.44 10.12 4.94
N HIS A 35 9.29 9.68 3.69
CA HIS A 35 9.71 10.46 2.53
C HIS A 35 8.51 11.15 1.86
N PRO A 36 8.57 12.48 1.62
CA PRO A 36 7.46 13.19 1.01
C PRO A 36 7.19 12.61 -0.39
N GLU A 37 5.96 12.14 -0.63
CA GLU A 37 5.61 11.45 -1.87
C GLU A 37 5.66 12.40 -3.07
N GLN A 38 5.35 13.69 -2.86
CA GLN A 38 5.35 14.72 -3.90
C GLN A 38 5.68 16.09 -3.31
N VAL A 39 6.54 16.83 -4.01
CA VAL A 39 6.77 18.26 -3.78
C VAL A 39 6.24 18.98 -5.02
N LEU A 40 5.07 19.60 -4.90
CA LEU A 40 4.51 20.42 -5.98
C LEU A 40 5.03 21.85 -5.81
N ALA A 41 5.85 22.30 -6.77
CA ALA A 41 6.22 23.70 -6.87
C ALA A 41 5.04 24.45 -7.51
N THR A 42 4.25 25.15 -6.71
CA THR A 42 3.19 26.02 -7.25
C THR A 42 3.79 27.35 -7.69
N SER A 43 3.21 28.01 -8.70
CA SER A 43 3.74 29.22 -9.36
C SER A 43 3.77 30.48 -8.47
N LEU A 44 3.53 30.34 -7.17
CA LEU A 44 3.33 31.41 -6.20
C LEU A 44 4.11 31.11 -4.91
N ASP A 45 5.38 30.72 -5.05
CA ASP A 45 6.37 30.44 -3.98
C ASP A 45 5.92 29.50 -2.84
N ALA A 46 4.75 28.88 -2.95
CA ALA A 46 4.23 27.92 -2.00
C ALA A 46 4.70 26.51 -2.41
N ARG A 47 5.65 25.97 -1.64
CA ARG A 47 6.00 24.55 -1.70
C ARG A 47 4.94 23.76 -0.97
N GLN A 48 4.10 23.03 -1.70
CA GLN A 48 3.19 22.07 -1.10
C GLN A 48 3.92 20.73 -0.98
N VAL A 49 4.15 20.30 0.26
CA VAL A 49 4.76 19.01 0.58
C VAL A 49 3.65 18.06 1.01
N PHE A 50 3.41 17.01 0.22
CA PHE A 50 2.48 15.95 0.62
C PHE A 50 3.17 15.01 1.60
N ALA A 51 2.55 14.81 2.76
CA ALA A 51 3.06 13.91 3.78
C ALA A 51 3.18 12.48 3.23
N PRO A 52 4.22 11.73 3.63
CA PRO A 52 4.35 10.31 3.30
C PRO A 52 3.14 9.53 3.81
N ARG A 53 2.70 8.49 3.08
CA ARG A 53 1.74 7.54 3.67
C ARG A 53 2.34 6.89 4.92
N PRO A 54 1.63 6.95 6.06
CA PRO A 54 2.11 6.32 7.29
C PRO A 54 2.09 4.80 7.17
N ARG A 55 2.83 4.13 8.04
CA ARG A 55 2.74 2.68 8.21
C ARG A 55 1.28 2.27 8.42
N THR A 56 0.78 1.42 7.52
CA THR A 56 -0.63 1.03 7.48
C THR A 56 -0.77 -0.48 7.51
N LEU A 57 -1.62 -1.00 8.40
CA LEU A 57 -1.99 -2.40 8.48
C LEU A 57 -3.38 -2.59 7.85
N GLY A 58 -3.49 -3.50 6.89
CA GLY A 58 -4.73 -3.84 6.21
C GLY A 58 -5.09 -5.31 6.44
N LEU A 59 -6.37 -5.58 6.73
CA LEU A 59 -6.94 -6.92 6.78
C LEU A 59 -8.04 -7.01 5.72
N GLU A 60 -7.93 -7.99 4.83
CA GLU A 60 -8.89 -8.26 3.77
C GLU A 60 -9.46 -9.66 3.94
N VAL A 61 -10.79 -9.77 3.84
CA VAL A 61 -11.52 -11.04 3.92
C VAL A 61 -12.43 -11.15 2.70
N GLY A 62 -12.19 -12.16 1.87
CA GLY A 62 -12.97 -12.48 0.69
C GLY A 62 -13.73 -13.80 0.85
N VAL A 63 -14.95 -13.85 0.32
CA VAL A 63 -15.76 -15.07 0.23
C VAL A 63 -16.19 -15.26 -1.22
N ALA A 64 -15.80 -16.37 -1.82
CA ALA A 64 -16.20 -16.79 -3.14
C ALA A 64 -17.29 -17.84 -3.03
N PHE A 65 -18.49 -17.50 -3.50
CA PHE A 65 -19.58 -18.46 -3.65
C PHE A 65 -19.42 -19.15 -5.00
N GLN A 66 -18.93 -20.39 -5.00
CA GLN A 66 -19.04 -21.24 -6.18
C GLN A 66 -20.49 -21.70 -6.29
N GLY A 67 -21.31 -20.90 -6.98
CA GLY A 67 -22.59 -21.37 -7.46
C GLY A 67 -22.36 -22.50 -8.47
N PHE A 68 -23.05 -23.61 -8.28
CA PHE A 68 -23.24 -24.65 -9.30
C PHE A 68 -23.94 -24.02 -10.51
N CYS A 69 -23.20 -23.30 -11.36
CA CYS A 69 -23.75 -22.83 -12.62
C CYS A 69 -23.60 -23.95 -13.65
N CYS A 70 -24.74 -24.37 -14.20
CA CYS A 70 -24.95 -25.41 -15.20
C CYS A 70 -24.93 -26.85 -14.68
N ARG A 71 -26.06 -27.30 -14.12
CA ARG A 71 -26.48 -28.69 -14.21
C ARG A 71 -27.87 -28.76 -14.82
#